data_AF-A0A285D608-F1
#
_entry.id   AF-A0A285D608-F1
#
_cell.length_a   1.000
_cell.length_b   1.000
_cell.length_c   1.000
_cell.angle_alpha   90.00
_cell.angle_beta   90.00
_cell.angle_gamma   90.00
#
_symmetry.space_group_name_H-M   'P 1'
#
loop_
_entity.id
_entity.type
_entity.pdbx_description
1 polymer ?
#
loop_
_entity_poly.entity_id
_entity_poly.type
_entity_poly.pdbx_seq_one_letter_code
_entity_poly.pdbx_strand_id
1 'polypeptide(L)'
;MRERDIRAVLDGLGLLVQDSKDAGKLQAMRNYAAVMALCADLRRSAEEYRGTRNITLVISELENHMAAVAGLFPTWDLPKDQHLVGVHSAISKLAMGTCFGQSA
;
A
#
# COMPACT_ATOMS: atom_id res chain seq x y z
N MET A 1 -6.08 5.04 -15.03
CA MET A 1 -4.91 4.17 -15.28
C MET A 1 -5.35 2.91 -16.03
N ARG A 2 -4.47 2.22 -16.78
CA ARG A 2 -4.81 0.88 -17.31
C ARG A 2 -4.51 -0.20 -16.28
N GLU A 3 -5.12 -1.37 -16.45
CA GLU A 3 -4.88 -2.53 -15.58
C GLU A 3 -3.40 -2.88 -15.42
N ARG A 4 -2.63 -2.82 -16.51
CA ARG A 4 -1.17 -3.03 -16.48
C ARG A 4 -0.46 -2.03 -15.56
N ASP A 5 -0.90 -0.77 -15.55
CA ASP A 5 -0.31 0.27 -14.72
C ASP A 5 -0.64 0.00 -13.24
N ILE A 6 -1.87 -0.41 -12.93
CA ILE A 6 -2.27 -0.80 -11.57
C ILE A 6 -1.41 -1.96 -11.07
N ARG A 7 -1.24 -3.02 -11.87
CA ARG A 7 -0.39 -4.16 -11.49
C ARG A 7 1.05 -3.73 -11.21
N ALA A 8 1.63 -2.90 -12.08
CA ALA A 8 2.98 -2.38 -11.89
C ALA A 8 3.12 -1.55 -10.59
N VAL A 9 2.09 -0.76 -10.25
CA VAL A 9 2.06 -0.03 -8.98
C VAL A 9 1.97 -0.99 -7.79
N LEU A 10 1.12 -2.02 -7.85
CA LEU A 10 0.99 -3.02 -6.78
C LEU A 10 2.28 -3.83 -6.58
N ASP A 11 2.95 -4.21 -7.67
CA ASP A 11 4.26 -4.86 -7.63
C ASP A 11 5.32 -3.95 -6.99
N GLY A 12 5.33 -2.66 -7.38
CA GLY A 12 6.20 -1.65 -6.80
C GLY A 12 5.97 -1.46 -5.30
N LEU A 13 4.71 -1.43 -4.85
CA LEU A 13 4.36 -1.42 -3.44
C LEU A 13 4.91 -2.66 -2.72
N GLY A 14 4.75 -3.85 -3.30
CA GLY A 14 5.29 -5.10 -2.74
C GLY A 14 6.81 -5.06 -2.55
N LEU A 15 7.55 -4.53 -3.54
CA LEU A 15 9.01 -4.38 -3.46
C LEU A 15 9.45 -3.40 -2.36
N LEU A 16 8.77 -2.25 -2.23
CA LEU A 16 9.08 -1.26 -1.20
C LEU A 16 8.83 -1.80 0.22
N VAL A 17 7.81 -2.64 0.37
CA VAL A 17 7.47 -3.30 1.64
C VAL A 17 8.54 -4.32 2.01
N GLN A 18 8.96 -5.13 1.04
CA GLN A 18 10.03 -6.11 1.25
C GLN A 18 11.36 -5.43 1.62
N ASP A 19 11.72 -4.34 0.95
CA ASP A 19 12.91 -3.55 1.27
C ASP A 19 12.83 -2.95 2.69
N SER A 20 11.62 -2.65 3.17
CA SER A 20 11.40 -2.07 4.50
C SER A 20 11.54 -3.05 5.66
N LYS A 21 11.57 -4.37 5.40
CA LYS A 21 11.64 -5.42 6.45
C LYS A 21 12.88 -5.28 7.33
N ASP A 22 14.04 -5.16 6.70
CA ASP A 22 15.33 -5.07 7.37
C ASP A 22 15.96 -3.67 7.23
N ALA A 23 15.23 -2.72 6.66
CA ALA A 23 15.66 -1.34 6.48
C ALA A 23 15.94 -0.63 7.81
N GLY A 24 17.03 0.13 7.83
CA GLY A 24 17.26 1.19 8.81
C GLY A 24 16.26 2.34 8.65
N LYS A 25 16.13 3.17 9.68
CA LYS A 25 15.10 4.24 9.80
C LYS A 25 14.98 5.15 8.57
N LEU A 26 16.11 5.65 8.04
CA LEU A 26 16.09 6.55 6.88
C LEU A 26 15.55 5.87 5.62
N GLN A 27 15.94 4.62 5.38
CA GLN A 27 15.47 3.84 4.23
C GLN A 27 13.98 3.51 4.38
N ALA A 28 13.54 3.12 5.57
CA ALA A 28 12.12 2.87 5.85
C ALA A 28 11.26 4.12 5.62
N MET A 29 11.74 5.31 6.01
CA MET A 29 11.06 6.59 5.72
C MET A 29 10.99 6.90 4.22
N ARG A 30 12.06 6.63 3.46
CA ARG A 30 12.06 6.80 1.99
C ARG A 30 11.06 5.88 1.32
N ASN A 31 11.02 4.62 1.75
CA ASN A 31 10.06 3.63 1.25
C ASN A 31 8.63 4.03 1.60
N TYR A 32 8.39 4.52 2.81
CA TYR A 32 7.10 5.08 3.18
C TYR A 32 6.68 6.24 2.27
N ALA A 33 7.57 7.21 2.00
CA ALA A 33 7.27 8.31 1.09
C ALA A 33 6.96 7.83 -0.35
N ALA A 34 7.69 6.84 -0.85
CA ALA A 34 7.42 6.24 -2.16
C ALA A 34 6.06 5.51 -2.18
N VAL A 35 5.73 4.78 -1.12
CA VAL A 35 4.40 4.17 -0.93
C VAL A 35 3.30 5.23 -0.98
N MET A 36 3.44 6.33 -0.24
CA MET A 36 2.45 7.42 -0.24
C MET A 36 2.22 7.98 -1.65
N ALA A 37 3.29 8.15 -2.43
CA ALA A 37 3.20 8.63 -3.82
C ALA A 37 2.43 7.65 -4.72
N LEU A 38 2.77 6.36 -4.66
CA LEU A 38 2.08 5.31 -5.42
C LEU A 38 0.60 5.17 -5.02
N CYS A 39 0.32 5.27 -3.72
CA CYS A 39 -1.04 5.27 -3.18
C CYS A 39 -1.86 6.47 -3.66
N ALA A 40 -1.26 7.65 -3.84
CA ALA A 40 -1.93 8.80 -4.41
C ALA A 40 -2.35 8.58 -5.88
N ASP A 41 -1.51 7.91 -6.67
CA ASP A 41 -1.83 7.57 -8.06
C ASP A 41 -2.96 6.52 -8.16
N LEU A 42 -2.98 5.54 -7.24
CA LEU A 42 -4.09 4.58 -7.12
C LEU A 42 -5.40 5.27 -6.73
N ARG A 43 -5.37 6.21 -5.77
CA ARG A 43 -6.57 6.99 -5.39
C ARG A 43 -7.11 7.81 -6.55
N ARG A 44 -6.24 8.46 -7.33
CA ARG A 44 -6.66 9.22 -8.52
C ARG A 44 -7.38 8.32 -9.53
N SER A 45 -6.92 7.08 -9.66
CA SER A 45 -7.55 6.10 -10.55
C SER A 45 -8.83 5.48 -9.97
N ALA A 46 -9.01 5.50 -8.65
CA ALA A 46 -10.14 4.87 -7.96
C ALA A 46 -11.51 5.42 -8.39
N GLU A 47 -11.59 6.70 -8.76
CA GLU A 47 -12.79 7.35 -9.30
C GLU A 47 -13.28 6.69 -10.59
N GLU A 48 -12.35 6.21 -11.43
CA GLU A 48 -12.65 5.58 -12.72
C GLU A 48 -13.34 4.21 -12.56
N TYR A 49 -13.14 3.55 -11.42
CA TYR A 49 -13.57 2.16 -11.20
C TYR A 49 -14.82 2.01 -10.33
N ARG A 50 -15.48 3.11 -9.93
CA ARG A 50 -16.65 3.12 -9.01
C ARG A 50 -16.41 2.37 -7.68
N GLY A 51 -15.15 2.09 -7.35
CA GLY A 51 -14.70 1.42 -6.12
C GLY A 51 -14.15 2.38 -5.07
N THR A 52 -14.31 3.69 -5.27
CA THR A 52 -13.61 4.78 -4.55
C THR A 52 -13.58 4.60 -3.04
N ARG A 53 -14.69 4.21 -2.41
CA ARG A 53 -14.75 4.03 -0.95
C ARG A 53 -13.90 2.83 -0.47
N ASN A 54 -14.01 1.68 -1.13
CA ASN A 54 -13.29 0.47 -0.74
C ASN A 54 -11.79 0.62 -1.01
N ILE A 55 -11.44 1.14 -2.19
CA ILE A 55 -10.04 1.38 -2.56
C ILE A 55 -9.40 2.37 -1.58
N THR A 56 -10.07 3.48 -1.27
CA THR A 56 -9.54 4.49 -0.34
C THR A 56 -9.31 3.91 1.06
N LEU A 57 -10.24 3.09 1.57
CA LEU A 57 -10.09 2.45 2.88
C LEU A 57 -8.88 1.51 2.92
N VAL A 58 -8.71 0.67 1.90
CA VAL A 58 -7.58 -0.27 1.83
C VAL A 58 -6.25 0.46 1.64
N ILE A 59 -6.24 1.55 0.86
CA ILE A 59 -5.05 2.40 0.74
C ILE A 59 -4.69 3.03 2.09
N SER A 60 -5.67 3.54 2.84
CA SER A 60 -5.41 4.10 4.17
C SER A 60 -4.89 3.04 5.16
N GLU A 61 -5.39 1.81 5.09
CA GLU A 61 -4.84 0.67 5.86
C GLU A 61 -3.36 0.44 5.52
N LEU A 62 -3.03 0.37 4.22
CA LEU A 62 -1.66 0.21 3.73
C LEU A 62 -0.73 1.30 4.28
N GLU A 63 -1.12 2.57 4.11
CA GLU A 63 -0.32 3.72 4.53
C GLU A 63 -0.08 3.76 6.04
N ASN A 64 -1.09 3.41 6.85
CA ASN A 64 -0.97 3.36 8.30
C ASN A 64 0.02 2.29 8.74
N HIS A 65 -0.07 1.08 8.18
CA HIS A 65 0.90 0.03 8.49
C HIS A 65 2.32 0.41 8.03
N MET A 66 2.48 1.03 6.85
CA MET A 66 3.79 1.47 6.38
C MET A 66 4.38 2.61 7.21
N ALA A 67 3.55 3.53 7.71
CA ALA A 67 4.01 4.57 8.60
C ALA A 67 4.48 4.00 9.96
N ALA A 68 3.81 2.95 10.46
CA ALA A 68 4.28 2.22 11.64
C ALA A 68 5.60 1.46 11.37
N VAL A 69 5.74 0.82 10.20
CA VAL A 69 7.01 0.18 9.76
C VAL A 69 8.16 1.19 9.72
N ALA A 70 7.88 2.43 9.30
CA ALA A 70 8.86 3.53 9.29
C ALA A 70 9.07 4.19 10.68
N GLY A 71 8.34 3.76 11.71
CA GLY A 71 8.44 4.30 13.06
C GLY A 71 7.89 5.73 13.19
N LEU A 72 6.92 6.11 12.36
CA LEU A 72 6.33 7.46 12.32
C LEU A 72 5.09 7.62 13.20
N PHE A 73 4.30 6.55 13.39
CA PHE A 73 3.13 6.56 14.27
C PHE A 73 3.22 5.48 15.35
N PRO A 74 3.37 5.88 16.63
CA PRO A 74 3.45 4.94 17.75
C PRO A 74 2.07 4.47 18.27
N THR A 75 0.97 4.85 17.62
CA THR A 75 -0.39 4.61 18.12
C THR A 75 -0.90 3.19 17.85
N TRP A 76 -0.19 2.40 17.05
CA TRP A 76 -0.53 1.01 16.78
C TRP A 76 0.54 0.13 17.41
N ASP A 77 0.21 -0.43 18.57
CA ASP A 77 1.15 -1.19 19.40
C ASP A 77 1.27 -2.63 18.89
N LEU A 78 1.68 -2.79 17.63
CA LEU A 78 1.94 -4.09 17.01
C LEU A 78 3.43 -4.24 16.68
N PRO A 79 3.99 -5.46 16.76
CA PRO A 79 5.32 -5.74 16.24
C PRO A 79 5.43 -5.38 14.75
N LYS A 80 6.61 -4.94 14.31
CA LYS A 80 6.90 -4.59 12.90
C LYS A 80 6.45 -5.68 11.92
N ASP A 81 6.69 -6.96 12.25
CA ASP A 81 6.29 -8.08 11.41
C ASP A 81 4.76 -8.19 11.22
N GLN A 82 3.97 -7.83 12.23
CA GLN A 82 2.52 -7.79 12.10
C GLN A 82 2.07 -6.63 11.23
N HIS A 83 2.76 -5.49 11.29
CA HIS A 83 2.52 -4.40 10.34
C HIS A 83 2.84 -4.82 8.91
N LEU A 84 3.95 -5.53 8.67
CA LEU A 84 4.30 -6.05 7.34
C LEU A 84 3.22 -7.01 6.81
N VAL A 85 2.70 -7.90 7.65
CA VAL A 85 1.55 -8.76 7.30
C VAL A 85 0.32 -7.92 6.93
N GLY A 86 0.02 -6.87 7.71
CA GLY A 86 -1.06 -5.93 7.41
C GLY A 86 -0.89 -5.24 6.06
N VAL A 87 0.32 -4.78 5.73
CA VAL A 87 0.63 -4.18 4.43
C VAL A 87 0.41 -5.17 3.29
N HIS A 88 0.94 -6.40 3.41
CA HIS A 88 0.74 -7.43 2.38
C HIS A 88 -0.73 -7.79 2.19
N SER A 89 -1.51 -7.83 3.28
CA SER A 89 -2.96 -8.03 3.22
C SER A 89 -3.64 -6.90 2.45
N ALA A 90 -3.30 -5.64 2.72
CA ALA A 90 -3.86 -4.49 2.01
C ALA A 90 -3.51 -4.50 0.51
N ILE A 91 -2.26 -4.82 0.14
CA ILE A 91 -1.86 -4.97 -1.26
C ILE A 91 -2.65 -6.09 -1.95
N SER A 92 -2.82 -7.23 -1.27
CA SER A 92 -3.59 -8.37 -1.79
C SER A 92 -5.05 -7.99 -2.02
N LYS A 93 -5.65 -7.23 -1.10
CA LYS A 93 -7.02 -6.69 -1.28
C LYS A 93 -7.09 -5.79 -2.51
N LEU A 94 -6.13 -4.88 -2.69
CA LEU A 94 -6.08 -4.00 -3.87
C LEU A 94 -5.89 -4.75 -5.20
N ALA A 95 -5.21 -5.90 -5.16
CA ALA A 95 -5.00 -6.76 -6.32
C ALA A 95 -6.23 -7.60 -6.70
N MET A 96 -7.28 -7.64 -5.88
CA MET A 96 -8.51 -8.34 -6.24
C MET A 96 -9.18 -7.63 -7.42
N GLY A 97 -9.64 -8.40 -8.42
CA GLY A 97 -10.24 -7.82 -9.63
C GLY A 97 -11.49 -6.97 -9.37
N THR A 98 -12.12 -7.12 -8.21
CA THR A 98 -13.24 -6.29 -7.75
C THR A 98 -12.82 -4.89 -7.31
N CYS A 99 -11.56 -4.66 -6.95
CA CYS A 99 -11.09 -3.35 -6.48
C CYS A 99 -10.90 -2.36 -7.62
N PHE A 100 -10.35 -2.76 -8.76
CA PHE A 100 -10.16 -1.89 -9.92
C PHE A 100 -10.82 -2.44 -11.19
N GLY A 101 -11.95 -3.16 -11.05
CA GLY A 101 -12.71 -3.69 -12.19
C GLY A 101 -11.88 -4.53 -13.18
N GLN A 102 -10.82 -5.18 -12.70
CA GLN A 102 -9.96 -6.04 -13.51
C GLN A 102 -10.72 -7.35 -13.78
N SER A 103 -10.73 -7.81 -15.03
CA SER A 103 -11.31 -9.12 -15.36
C SER A 103 -10.40 -10.22 -14.84
N ALA A 104 -10.97 -11.18 -14.12
CA ALA A 104 -10.27 -12.34 -13.56
C ALA A 104 -9.68 -13.26 -14.63
#